data_AF-A0A1J3G5G9-F1
#
_entry.id   AF-A0A1J3G5G9-F1
#
_cell.length_a   1.000
_cell.length_b   1.000
_cell.length_c   1.000
_cell.angle_alpha   90.00
_cell.angle_beta   90.00
_cell.angle_gamma   90.00
#
_symmetry.space_group_name_H-M   'P 1'
#
loop_
_entity.id
_entity.type
_entity.pdbx_description
1 polymer ?
#
loop_
_entity_poly.entity_id
_entity_poly.type
_entity_poly.pdbx_seq_one_letter_code
_entity_poly.pdbx_strand_id
1 'polypeptide(L)' 'LCKERRLEEASNLVKEISKHGVELNSHVCNALIGGLIRDSRLGDASFFLREMGKNGCWPTVVSYNILIDGLCKAGKFG' A
#
# COMPACT_ATOMS: atom_id res chain seq x y z
N LEU A 1 16.37 -1.33 9.15
CA LEU A 1 16.92 0.00 8.80
C LEU A 1 16.41 0.53 7.45
N CYS A 2 16.89 0.13 6.26
CA CYS A 2 16.42 0.75 4.99
C CYS A 2 14.96 0.41 4.59
N LYS A 3 14.44 -0.77 4.97
CA LYS A 3 13.06 -1.19 4.63
C LYS A 3 12.00 -0.49 5.49
N GLU A 4 12.23 -0.40 6.81
CA GLU A 4 11.36 0.29 7.76
C GLU A 4 11.26 1.79 7.46
N ARG A 5 12.39 2.41 7.09
CA ARG A 5 12.43 3.85 6.81
C ARG A 5 11.57 4.22 5.60
N ARG A 6 11.54 3.40 4.55
CA ARG A 6 10.66 3.60 3.38
C ARG A 6 9.18 3.38 3.70
N LEU A 7 8.87 2.51 4.66
CA LEU A 7 7.51 2.26 5.14
C LEU A 7 6.98 3.44 5.97
N GLU A 8 7.83 3.98 6.84
CA GLU A 8 7.53 5.21 7.58
C GLU A 8 7.40 6.41 6.64
N GLU A 9 8.27 6.54 5.63
CA GLU A 9 8.17 7.59 4.61
C GLU A 9 6.86 7.48 3.82
N ALA A 10 6.46 6.27 3.39
CA ALA A 10 5.18 6.07 2.71
C ALA A 10 3.98 6.38 3.61
N SER A 11 4.00 5.92 4.87
CA SER A 11 2.97 6.26 5.86
C SER A 11 2.91 7.75 6.18
N ASN A 12 4.06 8.41 6.27
CA ASN A 12 4.15 9.85 6.53
C ASN A 12 3.68 10.65 5.32
N LEU A 13 4.01 10.24 4.09
CA LEU A 13 3.47 10.83 2.86
C LEU A 13 1.96 10.73 2.82
N VAL A 14 1.39 9.57 3.16
CA VAL A 14 -0.07 9.39 3.27
C VAL A 14 -0.67 10.31 4.34
N LYS A 15 -0.06 10.38 5.53
CA LYS A 15 -0.53 11.30 6.59
C LYS A 15 -0.44 12.78 6.17
N GLU A 16 0.61 13.18 5.48
CA GLU A 16 0.79 14.55 4.99
C GLU A 16 -0.21 14.89 3.87
N ILE A 17 -0.50 13.96 2.95
CA ILE A 17 -1.54 14.15 1.92
C ILE A 17 -2.91 14.33 2.57
N SER A 18 -3.27 13.49 3.56
CA SER A 18 -4.52 13.64 4.32
C SER A 18 -4.60 14.97 5.08
N LYS A 19 -3.49 15.45 5.66
CA LYS A 19 -3.43 16.73 6.39
C LYS A 19 -3.76 17.94 5.53
N HIS A 20 -3.45 17.88 4.23
CA HIS A 20 -3.71 18.98 3.30
C HIS A 20 -5.15 18.97 2.77
N GLY A 21 -6.04 18.13 3.33
CA GLY A 21 -7.43 18.02 2.91
C GLY A 21 -7.60 17.34 1.54
N VAL A 22 -6.52 16.74 1.02
CA VAL A 22 -6.55 15.95 -0.21
C VAL A 22 -6.99 14.55 0.18
N GLU A 23 -8.19 14.15 -0.23
CA GLU A 23 -8.60 12.76 -0.07
C GLU A 23 -7.59 11.86 -0.76
N LEU A 24 -6.97 10.96 0.01
CA LEU A 24 -6.24 9.84 -0.57
C LEU A 24 -7.22 9.01 -1.38
N ASN A 25 -7.20 9.24 -2.68
CA ASN A 25 -8.03 8.46 -3.57
C ASN A 25 -7.52 7.01 -3.56
N SER A 26 -8.44 6.08 -3.78
CA SER A 26 -8.12 4.65 -3.86
C SER A 26 -7.08 4.35 -4.96
N HIS A 27 -6.93 5.21 -5.97
CA HIS A 27 -5.93 5.05 -7.04
C HIS A 27 -4.48 5.22 -6.56
N VAL A 28 -4.19 6.23 -5.72
CA VAL A 28 -2.85 6.47 -5.17
C VAL A 28 -2.44 5.33 -4.24
N CYS A 29 -3.37 4.89 -3.38
CA CYS A 29 -3.14 3.75 -2.50
C CYS A 29 -2.91 2.46 -3.29
N ASN A 30 -3.69 2.22 -4.35
CA ASN A 30 -3.52 1.07 -5.24
C ASN A 30 -2.16 1.09 -5.96
N ALA A 31 -1.71 2.26 -6.40
CA ALA A 31 -0.39 2.42 -7.02
C ALA A 31 0.74 2.12 -6.02
N LEU A 32 0.62 2.58 -4.76
CA LEU A 32 1.58 2.28 -3.70
C LEU A 32 1.65 0.78 -3.38
N ILE A 33 0.50 0.12 -3.23
CA ILE A 33 0.41 -1.33 -3.02
C ILE A 33 1.07 -2.07 -4.18
N GLY A 34 0.76 -1.69 -5.43
CA GLY A 34 1.37 -2.27 -6.62
C GLY A 34 2.90 -2.07 -6.68
N GLY A 35 3.39 -0.91 -6.27
CA GLY A 35 4.83 -0.63 -6.16
C GLY A 35 5.53 -1.52 -5.13
N LEU A 36 4.92 -1.70 -3.95
CA LEU A 36 5.44 -2.57 -2.89
C LEU A 36 5.48 -4.04 -3.34
N ILE A 37 4.48 -4.51 -4.06
CA ILE A 37 4.44 -5.86 -4.64
C ILE A 37 5.57 -6.05 -5.66
N ARG A 38 5.81 -5.07 -6.54
CA ARG A 38 6.90 -5.11 -7.54
C ARG A 38 8.29 -5.14 -6.91
N ASP A 39 8.46 -4.52 -5.74
CA ASP A 39 9.68 -4.59 -4.92
C ASP A 39 9.78 -5.90 -4.10
N SER A 40 8.87 -6.87 -4.30
CA SER A 40 8.75 -8.11 -3.51
C SER A 40 8.52 -7.87 -2.01
N ARG A 41 7.93 -6.72 -1.66
CA ARG A 41 7.64 -6.30 -0.28
C ARG A 41 6.18 -6.60 0.09
N LEU A 42 5.78 -7.86 -0.03
CA LEU A 42 4.39 -8.29 0.18
C LEU A 42 3.86 -8.03 1.60
N GLY A 43 4.72 -8.16 2.61
CA GLY A 43 4.35 -7.84 4.00
C GLY A 43 4.00 -6.36 4.18
N ASP A 44 4.81 -5.48 3.57
CA ASP A 44 4.62 -4.03 3.61
C ASP A 44 3.36 -3.62 2.84
N ALA A 45 3.09 -4.25 1.70
CA ALA A 45 1.87 -4.05 0.93
C ALA A 45 0.62 -4.45 1.72
N SER A 46 0.69 -5.58 2.43
CA SER A 46 -0.40 -6.08 3.29
C SER A 46 -0.64 -5.17 4.50
N PHE A 47 0.44 -4.70 5.13
CA PHE A 47 0.36 -3.75 6.25
C PHE A 47 -0.26 -2.43 5.80
N PHE A 48 0.19 -1.88 4.67
CA PHE A 48 -0.34 -0.64 4.13
C PHE A 48 -1.84 -0.74 3.79
N LEU A 49 -2.27 -1.84 3.16
CA LEU A 49 -3.69 -2.08 2.87
C LEU A 49 -4.55 -2.14 4.15
N ARG A 50 -4.01 -2.64 5.26
CA ARG A 50 -4.69 -2.61 6.57
C ARG A 50 -4.75 -1.20 7.17
N GLU A 51 -3.69 -0.42 7.03
CA GLU A 51 -3.61 0.95 7.57
C GLU A 51 -4.41 1.98 6.75
N MET A 52 -4.74 1.68 5.49
CA MET A 52 -5.59 2.53 4.62
C MET A 52 -6.85 3.01 5.36
N GLY A 53 -7.61 2.10 5.98
CA GLY A 53 -8.86 2.44 6.68
C GLY A 53 -8.67 3.37 7.89
N LYS A 54 -7.51 3.31 8.56
CA LYS A 54 -7.18 4.21 9.67
C LYS A 54 -6.86 5.63 9.21
N ASN A 55 -6.46 5.80 7.95
CA ASN A 55 -6.10 7.09 7.37
C ASN A 55 -7.26 7.71 6.56
N GLY A 56 -8.48 7.19 6.72
CA GLY A 56 -9.68 7.70 6.02
C GLY A 56 -9.79 7.25 4.56
N CYS A 57 -8.91 6.38 4.08
CA CYS A 57 -8.96 5.81 2.73
C CYS A 57 -9.40 4.35 2.82
N TRP A 58 -10.61 4.02 2.41
CA TRP A 58 -11.05 2.62 2.49
C TRP A 58 -10.47 1.78 1.34
N PRO A 59 -9.91 0.59 1.62
CA PRO A 59 -9.52 -0.34 0.56
C PRO A 59 -10.73 -0.69 -0.30
N THR A 60 -10.55 -0.71 -1.61
CA THR A 60 -11.60 -1.10 -2.56
C THR A 60 -11.37 -2.52 -3.05
N VAL A 61 -12.33 -3.08 -3.78
CA VAL A 61 -12.18 -4.37 -4.48
C VAL A 61 -10.89 -4.39 -5.32
N VAL A 62 -10.54 -3.26 -5.95
CA VAL A 62 -9.30 -3.11 -6.73
C VAL A 62 -8.06 -3.26 -5.83
N SER A 63 -8.07 -2.67 -4.63
CA SER A 63 -6.95 -2.78 -3.67
C SER A 63 -6.69 -4.23 -3.28
N TYR A 64 -7.75 -4.97 -2.96
CA TYR A 64 -7.64 -6.40 -2.63
C TYR A 64 -7.18 -7.24 -3.83
N ASN A 65 -7.73 -6.98 -5.02
CA ASN A 65 -7.34 -7.70 -6.23
C ASN A 65 -5.85 -7.53 -6.55
N ILE A 66 -5.30 -6.31 -6.39
CA ILE A 66 -3.87 -6.05 -6.60
C ILE A 66 -3.03 -6.88 -5.62
N LEU A 67 -3.40 -6.92 -4.33
CA LEU A 67 -2.66 -7.68 -3.33
C LEU A 67 -2.71 -9.19 -3.61
N ILE A 68 -3.88 -9.73 -3.90
CA ILE A 68 -4.07 -11.15 -4.21
C ILE A 68 -3.27 -11.54 -5.46
N ASP A 69 -3.35 -10.76 -6.54
CA ASP A 69 -2.57 -10.99 -7.76
C ASP A 69 -1.06 -10.98 -7.48
N GLY A 70 -0.59 -10.03 -6.67
CA GLY A 70 0.80 -9.95 -6.23
C GLY A 70 1.26 -11.19 -5.44
N LEU A 71 0.46 -11.65 -4.49
CA LEU A 71 0.73 -12.84 -3.69
C LEU A 71 0.75 -14.11 -4.57
N CYS A 72 -0.22 -14.26 -5.47
CA CYS A 72 -0.28 -15.38 -6.40
C CYS A 72 0.93 -15.41 -7.34
N LYS A 73 1.39 -14.25 -7.82
CA LYS A 73 2.58 -14.15 -8.66
C LYS A 73 3.84 -14.50 -7.87
N ALA A 74 4.01 -13.99 -6.65
CA ALA A 74 5.17 -14.33 -5.82
C ALA A 74 5.25 -15.84 -5.52
N GLY A 75 4.11 -16.50 -5.26
CA GLY A 75 4.06 -17.95 -5.06
C GLY A 75 4.35 -18.79 -6.32
N LYS A 76 4.31 -18.20 -7.52
CA LYS A 76 4.72 -18.86 -8.77
C LYS A 76 6.22 -18.72 -9.07
N PHE A 77 6.92 -17.84 -8.37
CA PHE A 77 8.37 -17.62 -8.47
C PHE A 77 9.12 -18.01 -7.19
N GLY A 78 8.47 -18.75 -6.28
CA GLY A 78 9.04 -19.29 -5.04
C GLY A 78 9.54 -20.72 -5.19
#